data_AF-A0A7S3FHJ0-F1
#
_entry.id   AF-A0A7S3FHJ0-F1
#
_cell.length_a   1.000
_cell.length_b   1.000
_cell.length_c   1.000
_cell.angle_alpha   90.00
_cell.angle_beta   90.00
_cell.angle_gamma   90.00
#
_symmetry.space_group_name_H-M   'P 1'
#
loop_
_entity.id
_entity.type
_entity.pdbx_description
1 polymer ?
#
loop_
_entity_poly.entity_id
_entity_poly.type
_entity_poly.pdbx_seq_one_letter_code
_entity_poly.pdbx_strand_id
1 'polypeptide(L)'
;LYACAIADILQAFAGAERVFVLGDVAYGACCVDDFTAAALGADFLVHYGHSCLVPVNVTGVPCMYVFVDIQFDVSHLVETAKANFGADDEIVLAGTVQFASMMQKARDELLPHFPKLKVPQCKPLSPGEVLGCT
;
A
#
# COMPACT_ATOMS: atom_id res chain seq x y z
N LEU A 1 -11.32 1.46 -13.24
CA LEU A 1 -11.48 0.20 -14.02
C LEU A 1 -12.10 -0.93 -13.18
N TYR A 2 -11.66 -1.19 -11.95
CA TYR A 2 -12.16 -2.32 -11.15
C TYR A 2 -13.38 -2.04 -10.27
N ALA A 3 -13.72 -0.77 -10.01
CA ALA A 3 -14.74 -0.42 -9.02
C ALA A 3 -16.12 -1.05 -9.29
N CYS A 4 -16.64 -0.95 -10.52
CA CYS A 4 -17.94 -1.54 -10.87
C CYS A 4 -17.92 -3.06 -10.78
N ALA A 5 -16.87 -3.73 -11.26
CA ALA A 5 -16.75 -5.18 -11.17
C ALA A 5 -16.68 -5.66 -9.72
N ILE A 6 -15.95 -4.94 -8.85
CA ILE A 6 -15.91 -5.24 -7.42
C ILE A 6 -17.29 -5.01 -6.78
N ALA A 7 -17.98 -3.93 -7.15
CA ALA A 7 -19.34 -3.66 -6.66
C ALA A 7 -20.31 -4.80 -7.01
N ASP A 8 -20.30 -5.26 -8.27
CA ASP A 8 -21.12 -6.38 -8.72
C ASP A 8 -20.81 -7.66 -7.93
N ILE A 9 -19.53 -7.95 -7.65
CA ILE A 9 -19.11 -9.09 -6.84
C ILE A 9 -19.63 -8.98 -5.41
N LEU A 10 -19.54 -7.81 -4.78
CA LEU A 10 -20.03 -7.60 -3.42
C LEU A 10 -21.56 -7.75 -3.33
N GLN A 11 -22.29 -7.26 -4.31
CA GLN A 11 -23.75 -7.45 -4.36
C GLN A 11 -24.12 -8.92 -4.59
N ALA A 12 -23.43 -9.60 -5.51
CA ALA A 12 -23.73 -10.98 -5.86
C ALA A 12 -23.33 -11.99 -4.77
N PHE A 13 -22.22 -11.76 -4.07
CA PHE A 13 -21.59 -12.78 -3.22
C PHE A 13 -21.41 -12.38 -1.75
N ALA A 14 -21.53 -11.09 -1.40
CA ALA A 14 -21.38 -10.62 -0.02
C ALA A 14 -22.69 -10.15 0.63
N GLY A 15 -23.83 -10.27 -0.07
CA GLY A 15 -25.14 -9.89 0.46
C GLY A 15 -25.32 -8.37 0.63
N ALA A 16 -24.50 -7.56 -0.03
CA ALA A 16 -24.64 -6.11 -0.01
C ALA A 16 -25.89 -5.67 -0.80
N GLU A 17 -26.88 -5.08 -0.13
CA GLU A 17 -28.10 -4.57 -0.79
C GLU A 17 -27.76 -3.47 -1.81
N ARG A 18 -26.87 -2.55 -1.40
CA ARG A 18 -26.43 -1.41 -2.22
C ARG A 18 -24.94 -1.22 -2.05
N VAL A 19 -24.26 -0.89 -3.14
CA VAL A 19 -22.84 -0.55 -3.15
C VAL A 19 -22.68 0.82 -3.79
N PHE A 20 -22.01 1.73 -3.09
CA PHE A 20 -21.66 3.05 -3.60
C PHE A 20 -20.21 3.03 -4.07
N VAL A 21 -19.95 3.62 -5.23
CA VAL A 21 -18.59 3.90 -5.71
C VAL A 21 -18.34 5.40 -5.50
N LEU A 22 -17.43 5.73 -4.58
CA LEU A 22 -17.02 7.11 -4.35
C LEU A 22 -16.14 7.55 -5.53
N GLY A 23 -16.59 8.58 -6.25
CA GLY A 23 -15.96 9.04 -7.49
C GLY A 23 -14.83 10.05 -7.29
N ASP A 24 -14.67 10.56 -6.07
CA ASP A 24 -13.61 11.51 -5.75
C ASP A 24 -12.24 10.82 -5.74
N VAL A 25 -11.20 11.61 -6.03
CA VAL A 25 -9.84 11.09 -6.13
C VAL A 25 -9.27 10.85 -4.74
N ALA A 26 -9.07 9.58 -4.39
CA ALA A 26 -8.31 9.19 -3.21
C ALA A 26 -6.80 9.20 -3.51
N TYR A 27 -6.08 10.22 -3.02
CA TYR A 27 -4.63 10.36 -3.19
C TYR A 27 -3.81 9.50 -2.22
N GLY A 28 -4.42 8.98 -1.17
CA GLY A 28 -3.73 8.28 -0.10
C GLY A 28 -4.66 7.81 1.00
N ALA A 29 -4.10 7.15 2.02
CA ALA A 29 -4.83 6.84 3.25
C ALA A 29 -5.10 8.06 4.14
N CYS A 30 -4.56 9.24 3.81
CA CYS A 30 -4.98 10.50 4.43
C CYS A 30 -6.34 11.01 3.91
N CYS A 31 -6.89 10.38 2.87
CA CYS A 31 -8.14 10.75 2.21
C CYS A 31 -9.19 9.64 2.35
N VAL A 32 -9.36 9.08 3.55
CA VAL A 32 -10.48 8.17 3.83
C VAL A 32 -11.76 9.00 3.81
N ASP A 33 -12.70 8.66 2.93
CA ASP A 33 -13.94 9.42 2.75
C ASP A 33 -15.09 8.81 3.57
N ASP A 34 -14.88 8.73 4.87
CA ASP A 34 -15.83 8.19 5.84
C ASP A 34 -17.01 9.12 6.11
N PHE A 35 -16.82 10.43 6.00
CA PHE A 35 -17.91 11.40 6.11
C PHE A 35 -18.95 11.26 4.99
N THR A 36 -18.51 11.11 3.73
CA THR A 36 -19.44 10.89 2.62
C THR A 36 -20.10 9.52 2.72
N ALA A 37 -19.35 8.48 3.13
CA ALA A 37 -19.93 7.16 3.40
C ALA A 37 -21.05 7.23 4.46
N ALA A 38 -20.81 7.94 5.57
CA ALA A 38 -21.80 8.15 6.62
C ALA A 38 -23.02 8.93 6.10
N ALA A 39 -22.80 10.00 5.31
CA ALA A 39 -23.87 10.82 4.76
C ALA A 39 -24.76 10.06 3.75
N LEU A 40 -24.17 9.09 3.02
CA LEU A 40 -24.90 8.17 2.14
C LEU A 40 -25.64 7.06 2.90
N GLY A 41 -25.45 6.96 4.22
CA GLY A 41 -26.02 5.90 5.05
C GLY A 41 -25.38 4.54 4.79
N ALA A 42 -24.11 4.50 4.38
CA ALA A 42 -23.38 3.24 4.22
C ALA A 42 -22.99 2.67 5.58
N ASP A 43 -23.17 1.35 5.75
CA ASP A 43 -22.80 0.65 6.98
C ASP A 43 -21.31 0.30 7.06
N PHE A 44 -20.60 0.32 5.93
CA PHE A 44 -19.22 -0.14 5.81
C PHE A 44 -18.48 0.56 4.67
N LEU A 45 -17.20 0.88 4.89
CA LEU A 45 -16.31 1.49 3.90
C LEU A 45 -15.12 0.55 3.58
N VAL A 46 -14.78 0.42 2.30
CA VAL A 46 -13.58 -0.31 1.86
C VAL A 46 -12.61 0.65 1.17
N HIS A 47 -11.41 0.83 1.74
CA HIS A 47 -10.37 1.70 1.21
C HIS A 47 -9.24 0.88 0.58
N TYR A 48 -9.02 1.01 -0.73
CA TYR A 48 -8.04 0.20 -1.46
C TYR A 48 -6.69 0.90 -1.61
N GLY A 49 -5.61 0.12 -1.67
CA GLY A 49 -4.32 0.50 -2.25
C GLY A 49 -3.34 1.23 -1.34
N HIS A 50 -3.71 1.51 -0.09
CA HIS A 50 -2.91 2.33 0.83
C HIS A 50 -2.72 1.68 2.20
N SER A 51 -1.63 2.03 2.88
CA SER A 51 -1.40 1.69 4.29
C SER A 51 -2.49 2.25 5.19
N CYS A 52 -2.81 1.56 6.29
CA CYS A 52 -3.78 2.02 7.28
C CYS A 52 -3.25 3.21 8.11
N LEU A 53 -2.96 4.35 7.46
CA LEU A 53 -2.40 5.53 8.13
C LEU A 53 -3.41 6.16 9.11
N VAL A 54 -4.69 6.22 8.72
CA VAL A 54 -5.78 6.62 9.61
C VAL A 54 -6.28 5.37 10.34
N PRO A 55 -6.21 5.32 11.69
CA PRO A 55 -6.70 4.18 12.45
C PRO A 55 -8.18 3.89 12.19
N VAL A 56 -8.53 2.63 11.94
CA VAL A 56 -9.92 2.22 11.63
C VAL A 56 -10.91 2.44 12.78
N ASN A 57 -10.41 2.66 14.00
CA ASN A 57 -11.24 2.93 15.17
C ASN A 57 -11.61 4.41 15.35
N VAL A 58 -11.13 5.30 14.47
CA VAL A 58 -11.47 6.73 14.50
C VAL A 58 -12.29 7.18 13.29
N THR A 59 -12.63 6.27 12.38
CA THR A 59 -13.48 6.58 11.22
C THR A 59 -14.96 6.61 11.61
N GLY A 60 -15.74 7.48 10.97
CA GLY A 60 -17.19 7.64 11.21
C GLY A 60 -18.04 6.45 10.78
N VAL A 61 -17.51 5.59 9.91
CA VAL A 61 -18.09 4.31 9.48
C VAL A 61 -17.03 3.22 9.65
N PRO A 62 -17.38 1.98 10.03
CA PRO A 62 -16.44 0.86 10.03
C PRO A 62 -15.71 0.75 8.69
N CYS A 63 -14.37 0.78 8.73
CA CYS A 63 -13.53 0.85 7.55
C CYS A 63 -12.58 -0.35 7.46
N MET A 64 -12.47 -0.96 6.28
CA MET A 64 -11.49 -1.98 5.96
C MET A 64 -10.53 -1.49 4.87
N TYR A 65 -9.24 -1.58 5.17
CA TYR A 65 -8.20 -1.33 4.18
C TYR A 65 -7.89 -2.62 3.42
N VAL A 66 -7.85 -2.52 2.09
CA VAL A 66 -7.40 -3.60 1.22
C VAL A 66 -6.10 -3.19 0.57
N PHE A 67 -5.02 -3.82 1.02
CA PHE A 67 -3.69 -3.61 0.45
C PHE A 67 -3.62 -4.15 -0.98
N VAL A 68 -2.95 -3.40 -1.85
CA VAL A 68 -2.60 -3.86 -3.20
C VAL A 68 -1.13 -4.21 -3.18
N ASP A 69 -0.81 -5.44 -3.56
CA ASP A 69 0.56 -5.95 -3.63
C ASP A 69 1.00 -6.05 -5.08
N ILE A 70 2.03 -5.29 -5.45
CA ILE A 70 2.57 -5.21 -6.80
C ILE A 70 3.88 -5.98 -6.85
N GLN A 71 3.91 -6.98 -7.73
CA GLN A 71 5.09 -7.80 -7.96
C GLN A 71 6.01 -7.14 -8.99
N PHE A 72 7.33 -7.28 -8.80
CA PHE A 72 8.35 -6.96 -9.79
C PHE A 72 9.45 -8.03 -9.81
N ASP A 73 10.28 -8.02 -10.85
CA ASP A 73 11.42 -8.93 -10.96
C ASP A 73 12.56 -8.49 -10.03
N VAL A 74 12.69 -9.17 -8.89
CA VAL A 74 13.74 -8.89 -7.89
C VAL A 74 15.12 -9.20 -8.44
N SER A 75 15.25 -10.27 -9.22
CA SER A 75 16.55 -10.65 -9.80
C SER A 75 17.04 -9.58 -10.76
N HIS A 76 16.14 -8.99 -11.56
CA HIS A 76 16.49 -7.86 -12.41
C HIS A 76 16.94 -6.62 -11.59
N LEU A 77 16.27 -6.31 -10.48
CA LEU A 77 16.67 -5.23 -9.58
C LEU A 77 18.06 -5.49 -8.98
N VAL A 78 18.33 -6.72 -8.51
CA VAL A 78 19.61 -7.11 -7.90
C VAL A 78 20.76 -6.98 -8.90
N GLU A 79 20.60 -7.51 -10.11
CA GLU A 79 21.62 -7.38 -11.16
C GLU A 79 21.84 -5.93 -11.58
N THR A 80 20.77 -5.13 -11.63
CA THR A 80 20.88 -3.69 -11.91
C THR A 80 21.65 -2.98 -10.80
N ALA A 81 21.40 -3.28 -9.53
CA ALA A 81 22.15 -2.70 -8.42
C ALA A 81 23.64 -3.07 -8.48
N LYS A 82 23.97 -4.35 -8.72
CA LYS A 82 25.34 -4.85 -8.86
C LYS A 82 26.10 -4.21 -10.03
N ALA A 83 25.39 -3.85 -11.10
CA ALA A 83 25.98 -3.18 -12.25
C ALA A 83 26.27 -1.69 -12.02
N ASN A 84 25.64 -1.05 -11.03
CA ASN A 84 25.71 0.40 -10.82
C ASN A 84 26.38 0.84 -9.51
N PHE A 85 26.48 -0.05 -8.51
CA PHE A 85 27.03 0.27 -7.19
C PHE A 85 28.16 -0.69 -6.80
N GLY A 86 29.13 -0.20 -6.04
CA GLY A 86 30.18 -1.00 -5.41
C GLY A 86 29.69 -1.65 -4.11
N ALA A 87 30.34 -2.74 -3.70
CA ALA A 87 29.97 -3.48 -2.48
C ALA A 87 30.07 -2.63 -1.19
N ASP A 88 30.95 -1.63 -1.17
CA ASP A 88 31.18 -0.75 -0.03
C ASP A 88 30.30 0.52 -0.03
N ASP A 89 29.45 0.70 -1.04
CA ASP A 89 28.56 1.86 -1.15
C ASP A 89 27.47 1.79 -0.08
N GLU A 90 27.08 2.97 0.44
CA GLU A 90 25.92 3.07 1.32
C GLU A 90 24.64 3.19 0.50
N ILE A 91 23.88 2.11 0.44
CA ILE A 91 22.61 2.04 -0.30
C ILE A 91 21.44 2.08 0.68
N VAL A 92 20.39 2.83 0.33
CA VAL A 92 19.10 2.79 1.02
C VAL A 92 18.07 2.19 0.08
N LEU A 93 17.35 1.18 0.55
CA LEU A 93 16.18 0.64 -0.14
C LEU A 93 14.92 1.24 0.47
N ALA A 94 14.15 1.93 -0.38
CA ALA A 94 12.88 2.54 -0.02
C ALA A 94 11.88 2.48 -1.19
N GLY A 95 10.59 2.54 -0.87
CA GLY A 95 9.51 2.45 -1.84
C GLY A 95 8.15 2.70 -1.18
N THR A 96 7.07 2.48 -1.93
CA THR A 96 5.70 2.66 -1.41
C THR A 96 5.12 1.34 -0.89
N VAL A 97 4.06 1.43 -0.09
CA VAL A 97 3.40 0.25 0.53
C VAL A 97 3.06 -0.86 -0.48
N GLN A 98 2.70 -0.50 -1.71
CA GLN A 98 2.28 -1.48 -2.70
C GLN A 98 3.40 -2.46 -3.09
N PHE A 99 4.66 -2.12 -2.81
CA PHE A 99 5.83 -2.95 -3.08
C PHE A 99 6.43 -3.55 -1.82
N ALA A 100 5.78 -3.42 -0.66
CA ALA A 100 6.37 -3.80 0.63
C ALA A 100 6.85 -5.26 0.66
N SER A 101 6.07 -6.19 0.10
CA SER A 101 6.45 -7.61 0.05
C SER A 101 7.72 -7.84 -0.78
N MET A 102 7.80 -7.17 -1.93
CA MET A 102 8.92 -7.30 -2.86
C MET A 102 10.18 -6.59 -2.39
N MET A 103 10.03 -5.47 -1.67
CA MET A 103 11.15 -4.81 -1.01
C MET A 103 11.80 -5.69 0.06
N GLN A 104 11.01 -6.47 0.81
CA GLN A 104 11.57 -7.43 1.78
C GLN A 104 12.38 -8.52 1.06
N LYS A 105 11.86 -9.08 -0.05
CA LYS A 105 12.61 -10.04 -0.88
C LYS A 105 13.89 -9.43 -1.45
N ALA A 106 13.79 -8.23 -2.02
CA ALA A 106 14.93 -7.51 -2.60
C ALA A 106 15.99 -7.19 -1.54
N ARG A 107 15.60 -6.78 -0.34
CA ARG A 107 16.53 -6.60 0.79
C ARG A 107 17.34 -7.87 1.03
N ASP A 108 16.67 -9.01 1.15
CA ASP A 108 17.33 -10.27 1.50
C ASP A 108 18.29 -10.75 0.40
N GLU A 109 17.98 -10.48 -0.88
CA GLU A 109 18.88 -10.78 -2.00
C GLU A 109 20.02 -9.76 -2.19
N LEU A 110 19.81 -8.49 -1.84
CA LEU A 110 20.83 -7.43 -1.96
C LEU A 110 21.83 -7.43 -0.81
N LEU A 111 21.42 -7.80 0.41
CA LEU A 111 22.25 -7.72 1.61
C LEU A 111 23.60 -8.47 1.52
N PRO A 112 23.69 -9.67 0.89
CA PRO A 112 24.97 -10.36 0.69
C PRO A 112 25.94 -9.62 -0.23
N HIS A 113 25.42 -8.78 -1.14
CA HIS A 113 26.21 -8.02 -2.11
C HIS A 113 26.57 -6.61 -1.61
N PHE A 114 25.72 -6.04 -0.76
CA PHE A 114 25.85 -4.68 -0.23
C PHE A 114 25.71 -4.71 1.30
N PRO A 115 26.78 -5.04 2.06
CA PRO A 115 26.69 -5.21 3.51
C PRO A 115 26.27 -3.95 4.27
N LYS A 116 26.42 -2.76 3.66
CA LYS A 116 26.00 -1.47 4.23
C LYS A 116 24.57 -1.07 3.83
N LEU A 117 23.82 -1.92 3.12
CA LEU A 117 22.43 -1.67 2.74
C LEU A 117 21.58 -1.38 3.98
N LYS A 118 20.80 -0.31 3.92
CA LYS A 118 19.87 0.11 4.97
C LYS A 118 18.43 0.08 4.45
N VAL A 119 17.52 -0.39 5.28
CA VAL A 119 16.07 -0.29 5.07
C VAL A 119 15.47 0.44 6.27
N PRO A 120 15.48 1.78 6.26
CA PRO A 120 15.05 2.59 7.41
C PRO A 120 13.55 2.46 7.63
N GLN A 121 13.10 2.70 8.87
CA GLN A 121 11.69 2.66 9.22
C GLN A 121 11.31 3.89 10.03
N CYS A 122 10.28 4.60 9.59
CA CYS A 122 9.60 5.63 10.36
C CYS A 122 8.22 5.13 10.78
N LYS A 123 8.01 4.82 12.05
CA LYS A 123 6.71 4.32 12.52
C LYS A 123 5.62 5.40 12.36
N PRO A 124 4.39 5.05 11.95
CA PRO A 124 3.84 3.69 11.89
C PRO A 124 4.09 2.93 10.58
N LEU A 125 4.86 3.50 9.65
CA LEU A 125 5.09 2.90 8.33
C LEU A 125 5.94 1.62 8.40
N SER A 126 5.81 0.79 7.37
CA SER A 126 6.60 -0.42 7.19
C SER A 126 8.09 -0.08 6.92
N PRO A 127 9.04 -1.00 7.17
CA PRO A 127 10.43 -0.77 6.80
C PRO A 127 10.59 -0.48 5.31
N GLY A 128 11.29 0.60 4.99
CA GLY A 128 11.51 1.09 3.63
C GLY A 128 10.32 1.85 3.03
N GLU A 129 9.20 1.94 3.73
CA GLU A 129 8.03 2.66 3.23
C GLU A 129 8.23 4.18 3.36
N VAL A 130 8.00 4.89 2.26
CA VAL A 130 8.01 6.36 2.19
C VAL A 130 6.70 6.90 1.64
N LEU A 131 6.29 8.06 2.13
CA LEU A 131 5.14 8.83 1.63
C LEU A 131 5.62 10.16 1.04
N GLY A 132 4.85 10.74 0.14
CA GLY A 132 5.21 12.04 -0.46
C GLY A 132 5.19 13.22 0.52
N CYS A 133 4.61 13.05 1.70
CA CYS A 133 4.42 14.09 2.72
C CYS A 133 5.25 13.88 4.00
N THR A 134 6.18 12.93 4.01
CA THR A 134 6.99 12.55 5.18
C THR A 134 8.47 12.44 4.85
#